data_AF-A0A433VSH5-F1
#
_entry.id   AF-A0A433VSH5-F1
#
_cell.length_a   1.000
_cell.length_b   1.000
_cell.length_c   1.000
_cell.angle_alpha   90.00
_cell.angle_beta   90.00
_cell.angle_gamma   90.00
#
_symmetry.space_group_name_H-M   'P 1'
#
loop_
_entity.id
_entity.type
_entity.pdbx_description
1 polymer ?
#
loop_
_entity_poly.entity_id
_entity_poly.type
_entity_poly.pdbx_seq_one_letter_code
_entity_poly.pdbx_strand_id
1 'polypeptide(L)' 'MWQVARASKTTQDMERYNILLEGNSNGTLSEEERLELMALRHEMDAFMLCKATVAVLLRWRGHNIQT' A
#
# COMPACT_ATOMS: atom_id res chain seq x y z
N MET A 1 8.03 -12.23 9.78
CA MET A 1 7.04 -11.40 10.51
C MET A 1 7.54 -9.97 10.72
N TRP A 2 8.68 -9.74 11.40
CA TRP A 2 9.27 -8.40 11.55
C TRP A 2 9.66 -7.71 10.22
N GLN A 3 10.17 -8.46 9.24
CA GLN A 3 10.51 -7.92 7.91
C GLN A 3 9.29 -7.43 7.13
N VAL A 4 8.12 -8.04 7.30
CA VAL A 4 6.87 -7.61 6.63
C VAL A 4 6.29 -6.37 7.31
N ALA A 5 6.34 -6.29 8.64
CA ALA A 5 5.94 -5.10 9.39
C ALA A 5 6.82 -3.87 9.06
N ARG A 6 8.10 -4.10 8.77
CA ARG A 6 9.07 -3.04 8.45
C ARG A 6 9.27 -2.83 6.94
N ALA A 7 8.66 -3.67 6.11
CA ALA A 7 8.68 -3.47 4.67
C ALA A 7 7.85 -2.21 4.32
N SER A 8 8.43 -1.41 3.43
CA SER A 8 7.77 -0.31 2.76
C SER A 8 7.69 -0.67 1.27
N LYS A 9 6.58 -0.35 0.62
CA LYS A 9 6.54 -0.36 -0.86
C LYS A 9 7.66 0.55 -1.38
N THR A 10 8.25 0.14 -2.49
CA THR A 10 9.30 0.87 -3.19
C THR A 10 8.85 2.29 -3.50
N THR A 11 9.72 3.28 -3.31
CA THR A 11 9.44 4.71 -3.57
C THR A 11 8.86 4.94 -4.97
N GLN A 12 9.28 4.11 -5.94
CA GLN A 12 8.80 4.10 -7.31
C GLN A 12 7.30 3.79 -7.45
N ASP A 13 6.77 2.86 -6.65
CA ASP A 13 5.34 2.49 -6.69
C ASP A 13 4.48 3.62 -6.10
N MET A 14 4.99 4.32 -5.07
CA MET A 14 4.33 5.49 -4.48
C MET A 14 4.33 6.69 -5.44
N GLU A 15 5.43 6.89 -6.16
CA GLU A 15 5.53 7.96 -7.17
C GLU A 15 4.59 7.70 -8.35
N ARG A 16 4.55 6.45 -8.85
CA ARG A 16 3.60 6.00 -9.88
C ARG A 16 2.15 6.18 -9.43
N TYR A 17 1.85 5.82 -8.17
CA TYR A 17 0.52 6.01 -7.59
C TYR A 17 0.10 7.49 -7.56
N ASN A 18 0.99 8.39 -7.14
CA ASN A 18 0.71 9.82 -7.08
C ASN A 18 0.42 10.41 -8.47
N ILE A 19 1.19 10.01 -9.49
CA ILE A 19 0.97 10.43 -10.88
C ILE A 19 -0.42 9.98 -11.38
N LEU A 20 -0.77 8.71 -11.15
CA LEU A 20 -2.08 8.17 -11.52
C LEU A 20 -3.23 8.82 -10.73
N LEU A 21 -2.99 9.19 -9.46
CA LEU A 21 -3.97 9.87 -8.62
C LEU A 21 -4.24 11.30 -9.09
N GLU A 22 -3.19 12.02 -9.50
CA GLU A 22 -3.30 13.36 -10.10
C GLU A 22 -4.00 13.30 -11.46
N GLY A 23 -3.69 12.30 -12.28
CA GLY A 23 -4.43 12.02 -13.51
C GLY A 23 -5.91 11.71 -13.25
N ASN A 24 -6.22 11.01 -12.15
CA ASN A 24 -7.58 10.72 -11.74
C ASN A 24 -8.36 11.99 -11.36
N SER A 25 -7.77 12.85 -10.53
CA SER A 25 -8.42 14.10 -10.11
C SER A 25 -8.66 15.05 -11.29
N ASN A 26 -7.78 15.01 -12.28
CA ASN A 26 -7.89 15.82 -13.49
C ASN A 26 -8.85 15.21 -14.53
N GLY A 27 -9.36 13.99 -14.30
CA GLY A 27 -10.29 13.32 -15.21
C GLY A 27 -9.67 12.92 -16.55
N THR A 28 -8.34 12.87 -16.64
CA THR A 28 -7.57 12.60 -17.86
C THR A 28 -7.08 11.15 -17.96
N LEU A 29 -7.44 10.29 -17.00
CA LEU A 29 -7.03 8.88 -17.03
C LEU A 29 -7.64 8.12 -18.20
N SER A 30 -6.79 7.41 -18.92
CA SER A 30 -7.23 6.33 -19.81
C SER A 30 -7.78 5.15 -19.01
N GLU A 31 -8.57 4.30 -19.66
CA GLU A 31 -9.12 3.10 -19.00
C GLU A 31 -7.99 2.16 -18.53
N GLU A 32 -6.90 2.06 -19.28
CA GLU A 32 -5.71 1.29 -18.91
C GLU A 32 -5.05 1.82 -17.63
N GLU A 33 -4.92 3.13 -17.51
CA GLU A 33 -4.32 3.79 -16.33
C GLU A 33 -5.25 3.67 -15.11
N ARG A 34 -6.57 3.65 -15.34
CA ARG A 34 -7.56 3.42 -14.29
C ARG A 34 -7.51 1.99 -13.77
N LEU A 35 -7.29 1.01 -14.65
CA LEU A 35 -7.06 -0.39 -14.27
C LEU A 35 -5.73 -0.55 -13.52
N GLU A 36 -4.66 0.13 -13.97
CA GLU A 36 -3.36 0.16 -13.26
C GLU A 36 -3.53 0.76 -11.85
N LEU A 37 -4.27 1.85 -11.71
CA LEU A 37 -4.58 2.46 -10.42
C LEU A 37 -5.39 1.54 -9.50
N MET A 38 -6.39 0.82 -10.04
CA MET A 38 -7.19 -0.14 -9.27
C MET A 38 -6.34 -1.32 -8.80
N ALA A 39 -5.48 -1.87 -9.67
CA ALA A 39 -4.58 -2.97 -9.32
C ALA A 39 -3.59 -2.52 -8.23
N LEU A 40 -2.98 -1.35 -8.41
CA LEU A 40 -2.00 -0.82 -7.46
C LEU A 40 -2.66 -0.54 -6.10
N ARG A 41 -3.89 -0.01 -6.09
CA ARG A 41 -4.66 0.18 -4.85
C ARG A 41 -4.98 -1.14 -4.16
N HIS A 42 -5.41 -2.16 -4.91
CA HIS A 42 -5.71 -3.47 -4.37
C HIS A 42 -4.48 -4.13 -3.72
N GLU A 43 -3.31 -4.03 -4.36
CA GLU A 43 -2.05 -4.51 -3.79
C GLU A 43 -1.67 -3.78 -2.51
N MET A 44 -1.82 -2.46 -2.48
CA MET A 44 -1.52 -1.65 -1.30
C MET A 44 -2.47 -1.99 -0.14
N ASP A 45 -3.77 -2.16 -0.41
CA ASP A 45 -4.75 -2.53 0.61
C ASP A 45 -4.46 -3.91 1.20
N ALA A 46 -4.14 -4.90 0.36
CA ALA A 46 -3.75 -6.25 0.81
C ALA A 46 -2.49 -6.22 1.67
N PHE A 47 -1.49 -5.41 1.28
CA PHE A 47 -0.26 -5.24 2.03
C PHE A 47 -0.51 -4.56 3.39
N MET A 48 -1.34 -3.51 3.43
CA MET A 48 -1.69 -2.82 4.67
C MET A 48 -2.49 -3.72 5.62
N LEU A 49 -3.40 -4.55 5.10
CA LEU A 49 -4.13 -5.54 5.90
C LEU A 49 -3.18 -6.59 6.50
N CYS A 50 -2.21 -7.07 5.71
CA CYS A 50 -1.16 -7.98 6.19
C CYS A 50 -0.30 -7.31 7.28
N LYS A 51 0.10 -6.05 7.09
CA LYS A 51 0.86 -5.31 8.12
C LYS A 51 0.06 -5.11 9.39
N ALA A 52 -1.21 -4.71 9.29
CA ALA A 52 -2.09 -4.51 10.44
C ALA A 52 -2.28 -5.81 11.24
N THR A 53 -2.56 -6.92 10.55
CA THR A 53 -2.72 -8.23 11.22
C THR A 53 -1.43 -8.69 11.89
N VAL A 54 -0.27 -8.56 11.23
CA VAL A 54 1.04 -8.88 11.82
C VAL A 54 1.37 -7.97 13.00
N ALA A 55 1.07 -6.66 12.92
CA ALA A 55 1.27 -5.73 14.03
C ALA A 55 0.41 -6.09 15.25
N VAL A 56 -0.86 -6.45 15.03
CA VAL A 56 -1.76 -6.94 16.09
C VAL A 56 -1.18 -8.22 16.71
N LEU A 57 -0.82 -9.22 15.90
CA LEU A 57 -0.24 -10.47 16.41
C LEU A 57 1.03 -10.25 17.23
N LEU A 58 1.89 -9.31 16.81
CA LEU A 58 3.13 -9.01 17.52
C LEU A 58 2.86 -8.26 18.83
N ARG A 59 1.90 -7.33 18.84
CA ARG A 59 1.43 -6.66 20.07
C ARG A 59 0.86 -7.65 21.08
N TRP A 60 0.04 -8.60 20.63
CA TRP A 60 -0.51 -9.67 21.49
C TRP A 60 0.57 -10.58 22.08
N ARG A 61 1.72 -10.73 21.41
CA ARG A 61 2.89 -11.48 21.92
C ARG A 61 3.82 -10.65 22.81
N GLY A 62 3.45 -9.42 23.16
CA GLY A 62 4.26 -8.53 23.99
C GLY A 62 5.38 -7.80 23.24
N HIS A 63 5.41 -7.88 21.90
CA HIS A 63 6.34 -7.09 21.09
C HIS A 63 5.70 -5.75 20.73
N ASN A 64 6.26 -4.65 21.23
CA ASN A 64 5.79 -3.31 20.91
C ASN A 64 6.37 -2.89 19.55
N ILE A 65 5.55 -2.92 18.51
CA ILE A 65 5.91 -2.43 17.19
C ILE A 65 5.28 -1.05 17.06
N GLN A 66 6.10 -0.01 17.06
CA GLN A 66 5.67 1.31 16.62
C GLN A 66 5.34 1.20 15.13
N THR A 67 4.04 1.12 14.85
CA THR A 67 3.46 1.40 13.54
C THR A 67 3.66 2.86 13.16
#